data_AF-K7VX24-F1
#
_entry.id   AF-K7VX24-F1
#
_cell.length_a   1.000
_cell.length_b   1.000
_cell.length_c   1.000
_cell.angle_alpha   90.00
_cell.angle_beta   90.00
_cell.angle_gamma   90.00
#
_symmetry.space_group_name_H-M   'P 1'
#
loop_
_entity.id
_entity.type
_entity.pdbx_description
1 polymer ?
#
loop_
_entity_poly.entity_id
_entity_poly.type
_entity_poly.pdbx_seq_one_letter_code
_entity_poly.pdbx_strand_id
1 'polypeptide(L)'
;MNRNFIACKAQVFNRIVTPDSFLNELIDWANQAPDEVFEKNDKKDIYSSVAPELGPGNTLLHRKAVMLEVLRVLGGFESSWDWNEGRDITNINSNTACTEEAGIFQCSGNSMNFDPSLKKLLKNVSGQTDCDTFIKVSKSNHKFAIEYCARLLRFTINHHDH
;
A
#
# COMPACT_ATOMS: atom_id res chain seq x y z
N MET A 1 -20.60 1.46 5.42
CA MET A 1 -20.92 2.74 6.11
C MET A 1 -20.78 3.85 5.09
N ASN A 2 -21.73 4.78 4.96
CA ASN A 2 -21.63 5.84 3.96
C ASN A 2 -20.92 7.06 4.57
N ARG A 3 -19.63 7.23 4.27
CA ARG A 3 -18.81 8.38 4.70
C ARG A 3 -18.89 9.48 3.65
N ASN A 4 -18.87 10.74 4.08
CA ASN A 4 -18.80 11.88 3.17
C ASN A 4 -17.33 12.27 2.94
N PHE A 5 -16.90 12.24 1.68
CA PHE A 5 -15.54 12.58 1.28
C PHE A 5 -15.54 13.89 0.49
N ILE A 6 -14.75 14.87 0.95
CA ILE A 6 -14.60 16.17 0.27
C ILE A 6 -13.18 16.27 -0.30
N ALA A 7 -12.18 16.47 0.56
CA ALA A 7 -10.78 16.65 0.12
C ALA A 7 -10.22 15.41 -0.60
N CYS A 8 -10.55 14.19 -0.14
CA CYS A 8 -10.08 12.94 -0.74
C CYS A 8 -10.66 12.65 -2.13
N LYS A 9 -11.60 13.49 -2.61
CA LYS A 9 -12.15 13.44 -3.97
C LYS A 9 -11.39 14.34 -4.94
N ALA A 10 -10.35 15.03 -4.47
CA ALA A 10 -9.39 15.68 -5.36
C ALA A 10 -8.81 14.66 -6.35
N GLN A 11 -8.81 15.03 -7.63
CA GLN A 11 -8.31 14.20 -8.71
C GLN A 11 -6.82 13.90 -8.47
N VAL A 12 -6.45 12.62 -8.58
CA VAL A 12 -5.03 12.25 -8.65
C VAL A 12 -4.55 12.53 -10.08
N PHE A 13 -3.38 13.17 -10.23
CA PHE A 13 -2.88 13.62 -11.52
C PHE A 13 -2.93 12.51 -12.59
N ASN A 14 -3.50 12.81 -13.76
CA ASN A 14 -3.73 11.85 -14.86
C ASN A 14 -4.48 10.56 -14.46
N ARG A 15 -5.30 10.61 -13.40
CA ARG A 15 -6.18 9.53 -12.96
C ARG A 15 -7.60 10.06 -12.74
N ILE A 16 -8.53 9.14 -12.56
CA ILE A 16 -9.91 9.47 -12.18
C ILE A 16 -9.98 9.90 -10.71
N VAL A 17 -11.18 10.26 -10.25
CA VAL A 17 -11.44 10.52 -8.84
C VAL A 17 -11.42 9.20 -8.08
N THR A 18 -10.77 9.17 -6.92
CA THR A 18 -10.68 7.98 -6.07
C THR A 18 -12.08 7.41 -5.77
N PRO A 19 -12.30 6.09 -5.95
CA PRO A 19 -13.55 5.44 -5.60
C PRO A 19 -13.86 5.51 -4.09
N ASP A 20 -15.14 5.74 -3.74
CA ASP A 20 -15.57 5.77 -2.35
C ASP A 20 -15.42 4.41 -1.66
N SER A 21 -15.52 3.31 -2.42
CA SER A 21 -15.27 1.96 -1.91
C SER A 21 -13.86 1.84 -1.35
N PHE A 22 -12.86 2.24 -2.13
CA PHE A 22 -11.46 2.24 -1.71
C PHE A 22 -11.23 3.15 -0.49
N LEU A 23 -11.77 4.37 -0.50
CA LEU A 23 -11.63 5.30 0.64
C LEU A 23 -12.24 4.74 1.93
N ASN A 24 -13.38 4.05 1.83
CA ASN A 24 -14.00 3.41 2.98
C ASN A 24 -13.13 2.26 3.52
N GLU A 25 -12.64 1.37 2.65
CA GLU A 25 -11.77 0.27 3.05
C GLU A 25 -10.48 0.78 3.71
N LEU A 26 -9.91 1.86 3.18
CA LEU A 26 -8.70 2.47 3.71
C LEU A 26 -8.92 3.01 5.13
N ILE A 27 -10.04 3.68 5.39
CA ILE A 27 -10.40 4.18 6.72
C ILE A 27 -10.74 3.02 7.67
N ASP A 28 -11.48 2.01 7.19
CA ASP A 28 -11.84 0.84 7.99
C ASP A 28 -10.59 0.06 8.42
N TRP A 29 -9.60 -0.08 7.54
CA TRP A 29 -8.28 -0.61 7.89
C TRP A 29 -7.58 0.28 8.92
N ALA A 30 -7.46 1.58 8.68
CA ALA A 30 -6.69 2.48 9.55
C ALA A 30 -7.20 2.56 11.00
N ASN A 31 -8.52 2.40 11.18
CA ASN A 31 -9.15 2.35 12.50
C ASN A 31 -8.83 1.06 13.27
N GLN A 32 -8.47 -0.03 12.58
CA GLN A 32 -8.15 -1.32 13.18
C GLN A 32 -6.64 -1.61 13.19
N ALA A 33 -5.87 -0.90 12.37
CA ALA A 33 -4.45 -1.09 12.23
C ALA A 33 -3.72 -0.74 13.54
N PRO A 34 -2.71 -1.54 13.95
CA PRO A 34 -1.88 -1.23 15.11
C PRO A 34 -1.22 0.14 14.99
N ASP A 35 -1.13 0.89 16.09
CA ASP A 35 -0.55 2.23 16.08
C ASP A 35 0.92 2.23 15.65
N GLU A 36 1.67 1.15 15.92
CA GLU A 36 3.07 0.94 15.48
C GLU A 36 3.27 1.10 13.97
N VAL A 37 2.25 0.82 13.13
CA VAL A 37 2.33 1.02 11.68
C VAL A 37 2.59 2.49 11.35
N PHE A 38 2.06 3.38 12.20
CA PHE A 38 2.08 4.83 12.02
C PHE A 38 3.08 5.51 12.93
N GLU A 39 3.54 4.92 14.02
CA GLU A 39 4.45 5.56 14.98
C GLU A 39 5.76 6.06 14.35
N LYS A 40 6.41 7.03 15.01
CA LYS A 40 7.71 7.54 14.57
C LYS A 40 8.77 6.44 14.68
N ASN A 41 9.75 6.48 13.78
CA ASN A 41 10.95 5.64 13.87
C ASN A 41 12.17 6.51 13.51
N ASP A 42 13.36 5.94 13.67
CA ASP A 42 14.62 6.65 13.43
C ASP A 42 15.10 6.56 11.95
N LYS A 43 14.24 6.08 11.04
CA LYS A 43 14.58 5.91 9.62
C LYS A 43 14.03 7.08 8.80
N LYS A 44 14.72 7.42 7.71
CA LYS A 44 14.13 8.24 6.65
C LYS A 44 13.13 7.37 5.89
N ASP A 45 11.86 7.61 6.13
CA ASP A 45 10.75 6.86 5.54
C ASP A 45 9.77 7.78 4.80
N ILE A 46 8.63 7.23 4.39
CA ILE A 46 7.58 7.97 3.69
C ILE A 46 7.20 9.28 4.38
N TYR A 47 7.14 9.33 5.71
CA TYR A 47 6.77 10.54 6.45
C TYR A 47 7.84 11.62 6.31
N SER A 48 9.10 11.23 6.23
CA SER A 48 10.19 12.17 5.96
C SER A 48 10.14 12.69 4.51
N SER A 49 9.68 11.86 3.57
CA SER A 49 9.61 12.20 2.15
C SER A 49 8.50 13.19 1.82
N VAL A 50 7.33 13.04 2.46
CA VAL A 50 6.13 13.86 2.17
C VAL A 50 5.88 14.97 3.18
N ALA A 51 6.81 15.17 4.13
CA ALA A 51 6.69 16.22 5.14
C ALA A 51 6.58 17.64 4.54
N PRO A 52 7.27 18.00 3.44
CA PRO A 52 7.11 19.31 2.83
C PRO A 52 5.70 19.58 2.29
N GLU A 53 4.98 18.54 1.83
CA GLU A 53 3.66 18.65 1.20
C GLU A 53 2.52 18.42 2.19
N LEU A 54 2.66 17.42 3.07
CA LEU A 54 1.61 16.96 3.98
C LEU A 54 1.87 17.36 5.43
N GLY A 55 2.98 18.03 5.70
CA GLY A 55 3.35 18.50 7.03
C GLY A 55 4.04 17.43 7.89
N PRO A 56 4.49 17.82 9.10
CA PRO A 56 5.48 17.05 9.86
C PRO A 56 4.95 15.78 10.53
N GLY A 57 3.65 15.47 10.48
CA GLY A 57 3.08 14.27 11.09
C GLY A 57 3.41 14.14 12.59
N ASN A 58 3.21 15.21 13.38
CA ASN A 58 3.64 15.22 14.78
C ASN A 58 2.74 14.44 15.75
N THR A 59 1.50 14.15 15.37
CA THR A 59 0.57 13.35 16.17
C THR A 59 0.25 12.05 15.44
N LEU A 60 -0.12 11.01 16.20
CA LEU A 60 -0.54 9.73 15.63
C LEU A 60 -1.69 9.90 14.63
N LEU A 61 -2.70 10.72 14.96
CA LEU A 61 -3.83 11.01 14.08
C LEU A 61 -3.36 11.64 12.76
N HIS A 62 -2.43 12.60 12.82
CA HIS A 62 -1.90 13.22 11.61
C HIS A 62 -1.09 12.22 10.79
N ARG A 63 -0.30 11.35 11.42
CA ARG A 63 0.46 10.31 10.72
C ARG A 63 -0.45 9.29 10.05
N LYS A 64 -1.55 8.89 10.70
CA LYS A 64 -2.62 8.12 10.04
C LYS A 64 -3.11 8.85 8.80
N ALA A 65 -3.55 10.11 8.92
CA ALA A 65 -4.03 10.89 7.77
C ALA A 65 -3.00 10.97 6.62
N VAL A 66 -1.72 11.21 6.93
CA VAL A 66 -0.64 11.24 5.92
C VAL A 66 -0.49 9.90 5.21
N MET A 67 -0.42 8.78 5.94
CA MET A 67 -0.31 7.45 5.34
C MET A 67 -1.52 7.14 4.45
N LEU A 68 -2.72 7.51 4.87
CA LEU A 68 -3.94 7.30 4.11
C LEU A 68 -3.91 8.10 2.80
N GLU A 69 -3.46 9.35 2.84
CA GLU A 69 -3.32 10.16 1.63
C GLU A 69 -2.27 9.58 0.67
N VAL A 70 -1.14 9.12 1.19
CA VAL A 70 -0.11 8.44 0.38
C VAL A 70 -0.67 7.20 -0.30
N LEU A 71 -1.33 6.31 0.44
CA LEU A 71 -1.92 5.10 -0.12
C LEU A 71 -3.03 5.41 -1.13
N ARG A 72 -3.81 6.48 -0.90
CA ARG A 72 -4.80 6.96 -1.86
C ARG A 72 -4.18 7.35 -3.19
N VAL A 73 -3.09 8.12 -3.14
CA VAL A 73 -2.38 8.60 -4.32
C VAL A 73 -1.66 7.45 -5.02
N LEU A 74 -0.96 6.60 -4.28
CA LEU A 74 -0.25 5.43 -4.82
C LEU A 74 -1.19 4.45 -5.51
N GLY A 75 -2.31 4.05 -4.88
CA GLY A 75 -3.28 3.16 -5.53
C GLY A 75 -3.84 3.73 -6.83
N GLY A 76 -3.94 5.05 -6.93
CA GLY A 76 -4.30 5.74 -8.16
C GLY A 76 -3.22 5.63 -9.23
N PHE A 77 -1.98 5.96 -8.88
CA PHE A 77 -0.86 5.91 -9.83
C PHE A 77 -0.55 4.50 -10.33
N GLU A 78 -0.54 3.51 -9.43
CA GLU A 78 -0.09 2.15 -9.75
C GLU A 78 -1.12 1.34 -10.53
N SER A 79 -2.41 1.43 -10.17
CA SER A 79 -3.43 0.56 -10.79
C SER A 79 -4.77 1.23 -11.05
N SER A 80 -4.87 2.56 -10.91
CA SER A 80 -6.17 3.26 -10.92
C SER A 80 -7.18 2.65 -9.93
N TRP A 81 -6.68 2.25 -8.76
CA TRP A 81 -7.42 1.58 -7.68
C TRP A 81 -8.00 0.20 -8.04
N ASP A 82 -7.43 -0.50 -9.03
CA ASP A 82 -7.78 -1.88 -9.34
C ASP A 82 -7.03 -2.87 -8.44
N TRP A 83 -7.79 -3.64 -7.65
CA TRP A 83 -7.28 -4.70 -6.78
C TRP A 83 -6.77 -5.93 -7.53
N ASN A 84 -7.22 -6.14 -8.77
CA ASN A 84 -6.86 -7.31 -9.57
C ASN A 84 -5.69 -7.03 -10.52
N GLU A 85 -5.20 -5.79 -10.55
CA GLU A 85 -4.08 -5.38 -11.40
C GLU A 85 -2.86 -6.27 -11.16
N GLY A 86 -2.04 -6.38 -12.20
CA GLY A 86 -0.85 -7.21 -12.21
C GLY A 86 -0.63 -7.76 -13.60
N ARG A 87 0.59 -8.20 -13.86
CA ARG A 87 1.04 -8.40 -15.22
C ARG A 87 0.26 -9.50 -15.95
N ASP A 88 0.07 -9.30 -17.25
CA ASP A 88 -0.52 -10.29 -18.16
C ASP A 88 0.37 -11.55 -18.24
N ILE A 89 -0.11 -12.65 -17.67
CA ILE A 89 0.54 -13.97 -17.63
C ILE A 89 0.66 -14.63 -19.01
N THR A 90 0.07 -14.06 -20.07
CA THR A 90 0.20 -14.58 -21.44
C THR A 90 1.54 -14.21 -22.10
N ASN A 91 2.33 -13.32 -21.49
CA ASN A 91 3.65 -12.93 -21.99
C ASN A 91 4.75 -13.86 -21.45
N ILE A 92 5.29 -14.72 -22.32
CA ILE A 92 6.30 -15.76 -21.99
C ILE A 92 7.65 -15.18 -21.55
N ASN A 93 7.86 -13.87 -21.72
CA ASN A 93 9.06 -13.15 -21.28
C ASN A 93 8.91 -12.53 -19.87
N SER A 94 7.89 -12.94 -19.11
CA SER A 94 7.63 -12.38 -17.79
C SER A 94 8.47 -13.03 -16.69
N ASN A 95 9.32 -12.20 -16.07
CA ASN A 95 10.16 -12.54 -14.94
C ASN A 95 9.33 -13.20 -13.80
N THR A 96 9.95 -14.15 -13.10
CA THR A 96 9.42 -15.02 -12.04
C THR A 96 8.35 -14.42 -11.09
N ALA A 97 7.59 -15.26 -10.40
CA ALA A 97 6.59 -14.84 -9.39
C ALA A 97 7.10 -13.80 -8.35
N CYS A 98 8.39 -13.76 -8.04
CA CYS A 98 8.92 -12.78 -7.09
C CYS A 98 9.13 -11.37 -7.65
N THR A 99 9.20 -11.24 -8.97
CA THR A 99 9.39 -9.96 -9.67
C THR A 99 8.10 -9.39 -10.23
N GLU A 100 7.01 -10.18 -10.30
CA GLU A 100 5.70 -9.66 -10.70
C GLU A 100 5.18 -8.67 -9.65
N GLU A 101 4.76 -7.51 -10.11
CA GLU A 101 4.02 -6.53 -9.35
C GLU A 101 2.53 -6.86 -9.38
N ALA A 102 1.88 -6.84 -8.21
CA ALA A 102 0.53 -7.36 -8.06
C ALA A 102 -0.36 -6.50 -7.15
N GLY A 103 -1.64 -6.44 -7.54
CA GLY A 103 -2.71 -5.78 -6.82
C GLY A 103 -2.64 -4.26 -6.90
N ILE A 104 -3.42 -3.61 -6.05
CA ILE A 104 -3.68 -2.17 -6.14
C ILE A 104 -2.44 -1.28 -5.98
N PHE A 105 -1.42 -1.77 -5.30
CA PHE A 105 -0.18 -1.04 -5.03
C PHE A 105 0.99 -1.56 -5.85
N GLN A 106 0.76 -2.53 -6.76
CA GLN A 106 1.80 -3.10 -7.62
C GLN A 106 3.07 -3.52 -6.83
N CYS A 107 2.91 -4.06 -5.61
CA CYS A 107 4.05 -4.58 -4.85
C CYS A 107 4.52 -5.92 -5.44
N SER A 108 5.83 -6.15 -5.48
CA SER A 108 6.40 -7.45 -5.88
C SER A 108 6.79 -8.33 -4.70
N GLY A 109 6.81 -9.66 -4.90
CA GLY A 109 7.19 -10.62 -3.85
C GLY A 109 8.60 -10.42 -3.30
N ASN A 110 9.53 -9.87 -4.09
CA ASN A 110 10.88 -9.49 -3.65
C ASN A 110 10.87 -8.52 -2.47
N SER A 111 9.84 -7.68 -2.38
CA SER A 111 9.73 -6.68 -1.30
C SER A 111 9.63 -7.32 0.09
N MET A 112 9.26 -8.60 0.20
CA MET A 112 9.23 -9.31 1.49
C MET A 112 10.62 -9.43 2.14
N ASN A 113 11.69 -9.21 1.37
CA ASN A 113 13.07 -9.27 1.86
C ASN A 113 13.57 -7.93 2.44
N PHE A 114 12.81 -6.82 2.34
CA PHE A 114 13.20 -5.55 2.97
C PHE A 114 13.24 -5.64 4.50
N ASP A 115 12.35 -6.44 5.09
CA ASP A 115 12.31 -6.66 6.53
C ASP A 115 11.58 -7.98 6.87
N PRO A 116 12.07 -8.80 7.83
CA PRO A 116 11.41 -10.04 8.25
C PRO A 116 9.94 -9.87 8.68
N SER A 117 9.55 -8.69 9.16
CA SER A 117 8.17 -8.37 9.54
C SER A 117 7.21 -8.44 8.34
N LEU A 118 7.65 -8.06 7.14
CA LEU A 118 6.82 -8.11 5.93
C LEU A 118 6.50 -9.55 5.53
N LYS A 119 7.51 -10.43 5.55
CA LYS A 119 7.32 -11.87 5.33
C LYS A 119 6.43 -12.50 6.40
N LYS A 120 6.54 -12.04 7.66
CA LYS A 120 5.70 -12.48 8.77
C LYS A 120 4.23 -12.08 8.58
N LEU A 121 3.93 -10.90 8.01
CA LEU A 121 2.55 -10.52 7.69
C LEU A 121 1.89 -11.53 6.76
N LEU A 122 2.58 -11.90 5.67
CA LEU A 122 2.07 -12.90 4.74
C LEU A 122 1.84 -14.23 5.45
N LYS A 123 2.81 -14.69 6.24
CA LYS A 123 2.69 -15.92 7.02
C LYS A 123 1.48 -15.90 7.95
N ASN A 124 1.20 -14.78 8.61
CA ASN A 124 0.08 -14.67 9.55
C ASN A 124 -1.28 -14.79 8.86
N VAL A 125 -1.41 -14.33 7.61
CA VAL A 125 -2.68 -14.34 6.89
C VAL A 125 -2.88 -15.58 6.00
N SER A 126 -1.80 -16.22 5.55
CA SER A 126 -1.86 -17.33 4.58
C SER A 126 -1.23 -18.64 5.05
N GLY A 127 -0.44 -18.61 6.13
CA GLY A 127 0.41 -19.71 6.56
C GLY A 127 1.68 -19.93 5.71
N GLN A 128 1.83 -19.21 4.60
CA GLN A 128 2.93 -19.37 3.63
C GLN A 128 3.73 -18.08 3.47
N THR A 129 4.88 -18.16 2.78
CA THR A 129 5.79 -17.02 2.62
C THR A 129 6.44 -16.93 1.23
N ASP A 130 5.88 -17.62 0.24
CA ASP A 130 6.35 -17.64 -1.13
C ASP A 130 5.69 -16.53 -1.98
N CYS A 131 6.28 -16.24 -3.13
CA CYS A 131 5.87 -15.14 -3.99
C CYS A 131 4.53 -15.40 -4.71
N ASP A 132 4.21 -16.66 -5.03
CA ASP A 132 2.91 -16.99 -5.64
C ASP A 132 1.77 -16.72 -4.64
N THR A 133 1.97 -17.10 -3.38
CA THR A 133 1.04 -16.78 -2.32
C THR A 133 0.96 -15.28 -2.09
N PHE A 134 2.09 -14.56 -2.12
CA PHE A 134 2.10 -13.10 -2.01
C PHE A 134 1.20 -12.44 -3.06
N ILE A 135 1.37 -12.77 -4.35
CA ILE A 135 0.55 -12.22 -5.45
C ILE A 135 -0.94 -12.49 -5.20
N LYS A 136 -1.29 -13.75 -4.90
CA LYS A 136 -2.69 -14.14 -4.68
C LYS A 136 -3.31 -13.39 -3.51
N VAL A 137 -2.60 -13.27 -2.39
CA VAL A 137 -3.10 -12.62 -1.18
C VAL A 137 -3.17 -11.10 -1.38
N SER A 138 -2.21 -10.47 -2.07
CA SER A 138 -2.23 -9.04 -2.39
C SER A 138 -3.45 -8.65 -3.25
N LYS A 139 -3.93 -9.54 -4.12
CA LYS A 139 -5.15 -9.32 -4.93
C LYS A 139 -6.45 -9.64 -4.19
N SER A 140 -6.46 -10.70 -3.37
CA SER A 140 -7.70 -11.22 -2.74
C SER A 140 -7.96 -10.73 -1.32
N ASN A 141 -6.96 -10.20 -0.62
CA ASN A 141 -7.09 -9.71 0.75
C ASN A 141 -6.65 -8.24 0.83
N HIS A 142 -7.61 -7.34 0.64
CA HIS A 142 -7.36 -5.89 0.58
C HIS A 142 -6.75 -5.36 1.89
N LYS A 143 -7.19 -5.88 3.05
CA LYS A 143 -6.64 -5.49 4.35
C LYS A 143 -5.14 -5.82 4.43
N PHE A 144 -4.75 -7.00 3.95
CA PHE A 144 -3.34 -7.37 3.84
C PHE A 144 -2.59 -6.44 2.89
N ALA A 145 -3.11 -6.21 1.67
CA ALA A 145 -2.44 -5.37 0.68
C ALA A 145 -2.19 -3.93 1.19
N ILE A 146 -3.19 -3.34 1.85
CA ILE A 146 -3.07 -2.02 2.47
C ILE A 146 -2.01 -2.02 3.58
N GLU A 147 -2.09 -2.96 4.53
CA GLU A 147 -1.12 -3.01 5.63
C GLU A 147 0.30 -3.28 5.14
N TYR A 148 0.43 -4.18 4.17
CA TYR A 148 1.71 -4.55 3.59
C TYR A 148 2.37 -3.34 2.94
N CYS A 149 1.65 -2.63 2.07
CA CYS A 149 2.18 -1.42 1.42
C CYS A 149 2.51 -0.33 2.45
N ALA A 150 1.62 -0.08 3.43
CA ALA A 150 1.86 0.90 4.48
C ALA A 150 3.15 0.62 5.27
N ARG A 151 3.41 -0.66 5.59
CA ARG A 151 4.64 -1.07 6.28
C ARG A 151 5.86 -1.05 5.36
N LEU A 152 5.72 -1.43 4.10
CA LEU A 152 6.80 -1.36 3.10
C LEU A 152 7.32 0.07 2.93
N LEU A 153 6.42 1.06 2.89
CA LEU A 153 6.73 2.49 2.83
C LEU A 153 7.50 3.01 4.07
N ARG A 154 7.55 2.23 5.17
CA ARG A 154 8.40 2.52 6.34
C ARG A 154 9.85 2.08 6.15
N PHE A 155 10.14 1.27 5.13
CA PHE A 155 11.47 0.72 4.84
C PHE A 155 12.09 1.27 3.56
N THR A 156 11.26 1.48 2.53
CA THR A 156 11.71 2.00 1.23
C THR A 156 10.66 2.92 0.63
N ILE A 157 11.12 3.99 0.01
CA ILE A 157 10.31 4.88 -0.84
C ILE A 157 10.67 4.72 -2.32
N ASN A 158 11.76 4.00 -2.64
CA ASN A 158 12.24 3.74 -4.00
C ASN A 158 11.66 2.42 -4.56
N HIS A 159 10.51 2.00 -4.06
CA HIS A 159 9.81 0.82 -4.59
C HIS A 159 9.01 1.18 -5.85
N HIS A 160 8.57 2.43 -5.97
CA HIS A 160 7.63 2.91 -6.99
C HIS A 160 8.29 3.80 -8.06
N ASP A 161 9.61 3.66 -8.28
CA ASP A 161 10.34 4.48 -9.25
C ASP A 161 9.96 4.06 -10.69
N HIS A 162 8.90 4.70 -11.22
CA HIS A 162 8.59 4.76 -12.66
C HIS A 162 9.25 5.98 -13.32
#